data_AF-E6UXP9-F1
#
_entry.id   AF-E6UXP9-F1
#
_cell.length_a   1.000
_cell.length_b   1.000
_cell.length_c   1.000
_cell.angle_alpha   90.00
_cell.angle_beta   90.00
_cell.angle_gamma   90.00
#
_symmetry.space_group_name_H-M   'P 1'
#
loop_
_entity.id
_entity.type
_entity.pdbx_description
1 polymer ?
#
loop_
_entity_poly.entity_id
_entity_poly.type
_entity_poly.pdbx_seq_one_letter_code
_entity_poly.pdbx_strand_id
1 'polypeptide(L)'
;MKKTLRFVLFGLLALVLTALVAIFLIVKIALAPAAGEWSTPVKAGPLNFEIGVPTAMRLATSPWFAPRLDGHSLDTRFGTVRFSWKEAAGLQELRCEPCSVEVPALGTQPIKVERLVATVRRDGNTLTGTFEATPGTTETEMLQGTWEGRLAPKNLHLSAKVQDAPIARWYAVLVPALPELQRARIGGTLAVSAQLVLPEATFSVQPVISQFTVEGLGTETMLGARTSCGPSAKLANDSWLARAVIAAEDQRFFTHAGYDITEILASIDNNQKEGQTKRGGSTLTQQLAKLLVTGSDRTAERKLREMLYAVEMEQTLGKARILQLYLDNAPWGGTLCGAEAAARRYFKRSARTLEPAQAVWLAAMLHKPQAVLEQWRRDGQIDPDRTKWVADSVRGISRNQREALLKSVAAAKYIAPEANTQ
;
A
#
# COMPACT_ATOMS: atom_id res chain seq x y z
N MET A 1 2.02 71.08 -16.97
CA MET A 1 1.62 70.13 -15.91
C MET A 1 2.72 70.05 -14.87
N LYS A 2 2.41 70.46 -13.64
CA LYS A 2 3.35 70.94 -12.61
C LYS A 2 4.11 69.79 -11.95
N LYS A 3 5.41 69.97 -11.66
CA LYS A 3 6.28 69.01 -10.93
C LYS A 3 5.60 68.44 -9.68
N THR A 4 4.80 69.25 -8.98
CA THR A 4 3.97 68.84 -7.84
C THR A 4 2.98 67.71 -8.14
N LEU A 5 2.33 67.70 -9.31
CA LEU A 5 1.43 66.60 -9.70
C LEU A 5 2.19 65.29 -9.89
N ARG A 6 3.42 65.35 -10.43
CA ARG A 6 4.30 64.16 -10.55
C ARG A 6 4.71 63.64 -9.17
N PHE A 7 5.10 64.50 -8.24
CA PHE A 7 5.43 64.09 -6.87
C PHE A 7 4.24 63.45 -6.14
N VAL A 8 3.04 64.00 -6.30
CA VAL A 8 1.81 63.41 -5.72
C VAL A 8 1.50 62.05 -6.35
N LEU A 9 1.61 61.91 -7.68
CA LEU A 9 1.45 60.64 -8.38
C LEU A 9 2.48 59.59 -7.96
N PHE A 10 3.76 59.97 -7.82
CA PHE A 10 4.82 59.07 -7.35
C PHE A 10 4.59 58.67 -5.88
N GLY A 11 4.14 59.60 -5.03
CA GLY A 11 3.79 59.30 -3.64
C GLY A 11 2.60 58.33 -3.52
N LEU A 12 1.54 58.55 -4.30
CA LEU A 12 0.39 57.64 -4.38
C LEU A 12 0.79 56.27 -4.92
N LEU A 13 1.60 56.22 -5.99
CA LEU A 13 2.08 54.98 -6.57
C LEU A 13 2.95 54.20 -5.55
N ALA A 14 3.84 54.89 -4.84
CA ALA A 14 4.65 54.29 -3.79
C ALA A 14 3.79 53.74 -2.64
N LEU A 15 2.74 54.46 -2.23
CA LEU A 15 1.84 54.03 -1.16
C LEU A 15 0.97 52.84 -1.57
N VAL A 16 0.51 52.82 -2.82
CA VAL A 16 -0.19 51.65 -3.40
C VAL A 16 0.75 50.46 -3.47
N LEU A 17 1.99 50.64 -3.92
CA LEU A 17 3.00 49.59 -3.98
C LEU A 17 3.32 49.02 -2.59
N THR A 18 3.52 49.86 -1.58
CA THR A 18 3.79 49.39 -0.21
C THR A 18 2.60 48.67 0.40
N ALA A 19 1.38 49.15 0.16
CA ALA A 19 0.16 48.47 0.59
C ALA A 19 0.01 47.09 -0.08
N LEU A 20 0.27 46.99 -1.39
CA LEU A 20 0.25 45.73 -2.12
C LEU A 20 1.31 44.74 -1.61
N VAL A 21 2.52 45.21 -1.31
CA VAL A 21 3.58 44.39 -0.72
C VAL A 21 3.20 43.92 0.69
N ALA A 22 2.64 44.80 1.52
CA ALA A 22 2.20 44.45 2.87
C ALA A 22 1.06 43.41 2.84
N ILE A 23 0.06 43.60 1.97
CA ILE A 23 -1.02 42.63 1.75
C ILE A 23 -0.44 41.30 1.28
N PHE A 24 0.48 41.32 0.31
CA PHE A 24 1.14 40.12 -0.18
C PHE A 24 1.89 39.37 0.93
N LEU A 25 2.63 40.08 1.79
CA LEU A 25 3.35 39.46 2.92
C LEU A 25 2.38 38.88 3.97
N ILE A 26 1.30 39.61 4.29
CA ILE A 26 0.26 39.13 5.22
C ILE A 26 -0.41 37.87 4.66
N VAL A 27 -0.77 37.88 3.38
CA VAL A 27 -1.34 36.71 2.70
C VAL A 27 -0.34 35.57 2.71
N LYS A 28 0.93 35.80 2.32
CA LYS A 28 1.97 34.77 2.35
C LYS A 28 2.14 34.14 3.73
N ILE A 29 2.13 34.94 4.80
CA ILE A 29 2.22 34.45 6.18
C ILE A 29 0.94 33.69 6.58
N ALA A 30 -0.23 34.17 6.18
CA ALA A 30 -1.51 33.54 6.47
C ALA A 30 -1.72 32.21 5.71
N LEU A 31 -1.07 32.05 4.55
CA LEU A 31 -1.11 30.84 3.73
C LEU A 31 0.03 29.86 4.07
N ALA A 32 1.10 30.34 4.69
CA ALA A 32 2.27 29.52 5.00
C ALA A 32 1.88 28.32 5.91
N PRO A 33 2.34 27.10 5.56
CA PRO A 33 2.07 25.92 6.37
C PRO A 33 2.76 26.03 7.74
N ALA A 34 2.11 25.51 8.78
CA ALA A 34 2.74 25.31 10.08
C ALA A 34 3.82 24.21 10.00
N ALA A 35 4.71 24.16 10.99
CA ALA A 35 5.73 23.12 11.05
C ALA A 35 5.07 21.72 11.11
N GLY A 36 5.42 20.85 10.17
CA GLY A 36 4.82 19.51 10.03
C GLY A 36 3.45 19.48 9.34
N GLU A 37 2.87 20.64 8.97
CA GLU A 37 1.63 20.68 8.19
C GLU A 37 1.90 20.23 6.76
N TRP A 38 1.09 19.31 6.26
CA TRP A 38 1.12 18.92 4.86
C TRP A 38 0.85 20.16 3.99
N SER A 39 1.84 20.55 3.20
CA SER A 39 1.76 21.64 2.22
C SER A 39 1.76 21.17 0.78
N THR A 40 1.30 22.05 -0.11
CA THR A 40 1.47 21.90 -1.56
C THR A 40 2.03 23.18 -2.15
N PRO A 41 2.95 23.08 -3.13
CA PRO A 41 3.38 24.25 -3.90
C PRO A 41 2.20 24.75 -4.74
N VAL A 42 1.99 26.06 -4.75
CA VAL A 42 1.02 26.72 -5.63
C VAL A 42 1.75 27.76 -6.46
N LYS A 43 1.52 27.71 -7.78
CA LYS A 43 2.02 28.69 -8.74
C LYS A 43 0.87 29.58 -9.20
N ALA A 44 0.99 30.89 -8.93
CA ALA A 44 0.04 31.90 -9.36
C ALA A 44 0.78 32.99 -10.15
N GLY A 45 0.79 32.86 -11.49
CA GLY A 45 1.58 33.72 -12.37
C GLY A 45 3.09 33.58 -12.10
N PRO A 46 3.81 34.68 -11.77
CA PRO A 46 5.24 34.64 -11.44
C PRO A 46 5.52 34.22 -9.98
N LEU A 47 4.49 34.07 -9.15
CA LEU A 47 4.63 33.80 -7.72
C LEU A 47 4.58 32.29 -7.45
N ASN A 48 5.53 31.81 -6.64
CA ASN A 48 5.55 30.45 -6.09
C ASN A 48 5.55 30.54 -4.57
N PHE A 49 4.62 29.85 -3.92
CA PHE A 49 4.59 29.74 -2.46
C PHE A 49 3.96 28.41 -2.03
N GLU A 50 4.31 27.97 -0.82
CA GLU A 50 3.71 26.81 -0.17
C GLU A 50 2.44 27.23 0.55
N ILE A 51 1.39 26.41 0.43
CA ILE A 51 0.15 26.57 1.19
C ILE A 51 -0.17 25.29 1.96
N GLY A 52 -0.57 25.42 3.22
CA GLY A 52 -1.09 24.31 4.00
C GLY A 52 -2.38 23.73 3.37
N VAL A 53 -2.48 22.41 3.23
CA VAL A 53 -3.63 21.76 2.56
C VAL A 53 -4.98 22.12 3.19
N PRO A 54 -5.17 22.15 4.53
CA PRO A 54 -6.40 22.63 5.16
C PRO A 54 -6.76 24.07 4.75
N THR A 55 -5.76 24.95 4.69
CA THR A 55 -5.93 26.35 4.29
C THR A 55 -6.31 26.47 2.81
N ALA A 56 -5.65 25.72 1.93
CA ALA A 56 -5.99 25.65 0.51
C ALA A 56 -7.42 25.17 0.29
N MET A 57 -7.81 24.09 0.96
CA MET A 57 -9.18 23.55 0.90
C MET A 57 -10.21 24.57 1.37
N ARG A 58 -9.93 25.28 2.47
CA ARG A 58 -10.80 26.34 2.98
C ARG A 58 -10.98 27.49 2.00
N LEU A 59 -9.94 27.89 1.27
CA LEU A 59 -10.05 28.93 0.25
C LEU A 59 -10.81 28.42 -0.97
N ALA A 60 -10.38 27.29 -1.53
CA ALA A 60 -10.93 26.69 -2.73
C ALA A 60 -12.43 26.37 -2.64
N THR A 61 -12.92 26.09 -1.44
CA THR A 61 -14.35 25.76 -1.19
C THR A 61 -15.15 26.95 -0.65
N SER A 62 -14.55 28.13 -0.47
CA SER A 62 -15.27 29.27 0.10
C SER A 62 -16.29 29.85 -0.89
N PRO A 63 -17.46 30.33 -0.43
CA PRO A 63 -18.52 30.81 -1.32
C PRO A 63 -18.10 31.96 -2.25
N TRP A 64 -17.14 32.79 -1.84
CA TRP A 64 -16.67 33.92 -2.62
C TRP A 64 -15.50 33.58 -3.55
N PHE A 65 -14.77 32.48 -3.30
CA PHE A 65 -13.59 32.11 -4.09
C PHE A 65 -13.85 30.91 -5.02
N ALA A 66 -14.67 29.94 -4.60
CA ALA A 66 -14.99 28.77 -5.43
C ALA A 66 -15.54 29.14 -6.81
N PRO A 67 -16.50 30.08 -6.96
CA PRO A 67 -16.96 30.50 -8.29
C PRO A 67 -15.86 31.10 -9.18
N ARG A 68 -14.81 31.68 -8.58
CA ARG A 68 -13.66 32.24 -9.32
C ARG A 68 -12.69 31.18 -9.81
N LEU A 69 -12.83 29.93 -9.38
CA LEU A 69 -12.04 28.82 -9.90
C LEU A 69 -12.66 28.23 -11.18
N ASP A 70 -13.89 28.61 -11.56
CA ASP A 70 -14.53 28.07 -12.75
C ASP A 70 -13.67 28.26 -14.02
N GLY A 71 -13.48 27.18 -14.77
CA GLY A 71 -12.65 27.18 -15.98
C GLY A 71 -11.13 27.17 -15.72
N HIS A 72 -10.68 27.29 -14.46
CA HIS A 72 -9.26 27.21 -14.12
C HIS A 72 -8.79 25.77 -13.91
N SER A 73 -7.48 25.58 -14.00
CA SER A 73 -6.80 24.32 -13.73
C SER A 73 -5.63 24.50 -12.77
N LEU A 74 -5.39 23.49 -11.94
CA LEU A 74 -4.25 23.41 -11.04
C LEU A 74 -3.48 22.12 -11.28
N ASP A 75 -2.19 22.23 -11.58
CA ASP A 75 -1.32 21.07 -11.64
C ASP A 75 -0.99 20.59 -10.23
N THR A 76 -1.32 19.34 -9.95
CA THR A 76 -1.04 18.69 -8.66
C THR A 76 -0.11 17.51 -8.87
N ARG A 77 0.45 16.96 -7.78
CA ARG A 77 1.20 15.70 -7.83
C ARG A 77 0.38 14.51 -8.35
N PHE A 78 -0.94 14.62 -8.37
CA PHE A 78 -1.84 13.58 -8.83
C PHE A 78 -2.29 13.77 -10.28
N GLY A 79 -1.95 14.89 -10.91
CA GLY A 79 -2.45 15.28 -12.24
C GLY A 79 -3.08 16.66 -12.23
N THR A 80 -3.46 17.15 -13.41
CA THR A 80 -4.12 18.45 -13.56
C THR A 80 -5.57 18.34 -13.11
N VAL A 81 -5.94 19.16 -12.12
CA VAL A 81 -7.30 19.28 -11.60
C VAL A 81 -7.97 20.48 -12.27
N ARG A 82 -9.07 20.25 -12.97
CA ARG A 82 -9.91 21.29 -13.58
C ARG A 82 -11.12 21.56 -12.68
N PHE A 83 -11.45 22.83 -12.52
CA PHE A 83 -12.53 23.30 -11.66
C PHE A 83 -13.73 23.74 -12.51
N SER A 84 -14.94 23.31 -12.14
CA SER A 84 -16.19 23.82 -12.71
C SER A 84 -17.20 24.18 -11.62
N TRP A 85 -17.72 25.40 -11.64
CA TRP A 85 -18.74 25.87 -10.71
C TRP A 85 -20.14 25.63 -11.27
N LYS A 86 -20.99 24.90 -10.52
CA LYS A 86 -22.40 24.67 -10.87
C LYS A 86 -23.26 25.63 -10.07
N GLU A 87 -23.51 26.80 -10.64
CA GLU A 87 -24.18 27.92 -9.96
C GLU A 87 -25.55 27.55 -9.40
N ALA A 88 -26.40 26.86 -10.17
CA ALA A 88 -27.73 26.44 -9.74
C ALA A 88 -27.73 25.50 -8.51
N ALA A 89 -26.63 24.77 -8.29
CA ALA A 89 -26.49 23.81 -7.19
C ALA A 89 -25.58 24.31 -6.05
N GLY A 90 -24.93 25.47 -6.20
CA GLY A 90 -23.90 25.95 -5.26
C GLY A 90 -22.77 24.93 -5.08
N LEU A 91 -22.42 24.21 -6.15
CA LEU A 91 -21.57 23.02 -6.12
C LEU A 91 -20.31 23.26 -6.96
N GLN A 92 -19.15 22.94 -6.40
CA GLN A 92 -17.89 22.95 -7.12
C GLN A 92 -17.55 21.53 -7.58
N GLU A 93 -17.33 21.35 -8.87
CA GLU A 93 -16.82 20.11 -9.47
C GLU A 93 -15.31 20.23 -9.66
N LEU A 94 -14.60 19.14 -9.38
CA LEU A 94 -13.17 18.94 -9.59
C LEU A 94 -12.99 17.72 -10.50
N ARG A 95 -12.26 17.87 -11.60
CA ARG A 95 -12.00 16.78 -12.55
C ARG A 95 -10.51 16.58 -12.75
N CYS A 96 -10.05 15.34 -12.63
CA CYS A 96 -8.66 14.95 -12.90
C CYS A 96 -8.63 13.81 -13.91
N GLU A 97 -7.96 14.03 -15.05
CA GLU A 97 -7.98 13.12 -16.21
C GLU A 97 -6.68 13.27 -17.04
N PRO A 98 -5.74 12.29 -16.97
CA PRO A 98 -5.70 11.17 -16.02
C PRO A 98 -5.27 11.62 -14.62
N CYS A 99 -5.77 10.92 -13.61
CA CYS A 99 -5.35 11.06 -12.22
C CYS A 99 -4.39 9.92 -11.85
N SER A 100 -3.37 10.20 -11.06
CA SER A 100 -2.35 9.24 -10.65
C SER A 100 -2.11 9.33 -9.15
N VAL A 101 -2.15 8.21 -8.43
CA VAL A 101 -1.89 8.17 -6.99
C VAL A 101 -0.82 7.13 -6.67
N GLU A 102 0.23 7.55 -5.97
CA GLU A 102 1.20 6.62 -5.41
C GLU A 102 0.64 5.98 -4.15
N VAL A 103 0.55 4.64 -4.16
CA VAL A 103 0.16 3.86 -2.99
C VAL A 103 1.32 2.94 -2.64
N PRO A 104 2.22 3.33 -1.71
CA PRO A 104 3.43 2.56 -1.41
C PRO A 104 3.17 1.09 -1.04
N ALA A 105 1.99 0.79 -0.49
CA ALA A 105 1.56 -0.56 -0.15
C ALA A 105 1.32 -1.45 -1.39
N LEU A 106 1.01 -0.85 -2.55
CA LEU A 106 0.70 -1.55 -3.79
C LEU A 106 1.90 -1.57 -4.76
N GLY A 107 2.82 -0.61 -4.67
CA GLY A 107 4.03 -0.61 -5.48
C GLY A 107 4.74 0.74 -5.48
N THR A 108 5.77 0.86 -6.32
CA THR A 108 6.50 2.13 -6.55
C THR A 108 5.98 2.88 -7.77
N GLN A 109 5.13 2.26 -8.59
CA GLN A 109 4.43 2.94 -9.68
C GLN A 109 3.05 3.43 -9.22
N PRO A 110 2.62 4.63 -9.66
CA PRO A 110 1.32 5.16 -9.31
C PRO A 110 0.20 4.36 -9.97
N ILE A 111 -0.92 4.25 -9.27
CA ILE A 111 -2.19 3.79 -9.84
C ILE A 111 -2.75 4.94 -10.67
N LYS A 112 -3.08 4.64 -11.93
CA LYS A 112 -3.69 5.61 -12.83
C LYS A 112 -5.19 5.35 -12.90
N VAL A 113 -5.97 6.38 -12.63
CA VAL A 113 -7.41 6.42 -12.86
C VAL A 113 -7.64 7.33 -14.06
N GLU A 114 -8.29 6.82 -15.11
CA GLU A 114 -8.44 7.57 -16.37
C GLU A 114 -9.21 8.87 -16.15
N ARG A 115 -10.31 8.83 -15.40
CA ARG A 115 -11.04 10.03 -15.02
C ARG A 115 -11.59 9.88 -13.60
N LEU A 116 -11.25 10.87 -12.77
CA LEU A 116 -11.77 11.06 -11.42
C LEU A 116 -12.52 12.40 -11.38
N VAL A 117 -13.82 12.35 -11.07
CA VAL A 117 -14.65 13.52 -10.82
C VAL A 117 -15.02 13.54 -9.34
N ALA A 118 -14.83 14.66 -8.67
CA ALA A 118 -15.28 14.88 -7.31
C ALA A 118 -16.13 16.16 -7.25
N THR A 119 -17.16 16.14 -6.43
CA THR A 119 -17.98 17.32 -6.16
C THR A 119 -17.77 17.79 -4.73
N VAL A 120 -17.88 19.09 -4.48
CA VAL A 120 -17.84 19.67 -3.14
C VAL A 120 -18.88 20.76 -3.00
N ARG A 121 -19.68 20.64 -1.95
CA ARG A 121 -20.57 21.67 -1.44
C ARG A 121 -20.15 22.00 -0.02
N ARG A 122 -20.05 23.30 0.27
CA ARG A 122 -19.68 23.81 1.59
C ARG A 122 -20.89 24.44 2.28
N ASP A 123 -21.08 24.09 3.54
CA ASP A 123 -22.02 24.73 4.45
C ASP A 123 -21.30 25.04 5.78
N GLY A 124 -20.98 26.33 5.98
CA GLY A 124 -20.15 26.78 7.10
C GLY A 124 -18.78 26.10 7.15
N ASN A 125 -18.60 25.23 8.14
CA ASN A 125 -17.39 24.44 8.36
C ASN A 125 -17.49 22.99 7.85
N THR A 126 -18.63 22.61 7.26
CA THR A 126 -18.87 21.27 6.75
C THR A 126 -18.67 21.25 5.24
N LEU A 127 -18.02 20.21 4.75
CA LEU A 127 -17.89 19.88 3.34
C LEU A 127 -18.65 18.59 3.07
N THR A 128 -19.36 18.51 1.96
CA THR A 128 -20.05 17.30 1.51
C THR A 128 -19.90 17.15 0.01
N GLY A 129 -19.83 15.93 -0.47
CA GLY A 129 -19.65 15.69 -1.89
C GLY A 129 -19.75 14.23 -2.29
N THR A 130 -19.63 14.03 -3.59
CA THR A 130 -19.52 12.73 -4.24
C THR A 130 -18.19 12.62 -4.96
N PHE A 131 -17.80 11.40 -5.31
CA PHE A 131 -16.76 11.17 -6.30
C PHE A 131 -17.11 9.98 -7.18
N GLU A 132 -16.62 10.03 -8.40
CA GLU A 132 -16.81 9.04 -9.45
C GLU A 132 -15.46 8.79 -10.12
N ALA A 133 -15.05 7.52 -10.18
CA ALA A 133 -13.84 7.08 -10.85
C ALA A 133 -14.22 6.13 -11.99
N THR A 134 -13.75 6.45 -13.19
CA THR A 134 -14.06 5.71 -14.43
C THR A 134 -12.77 5.18 -15.06
N PRO A 135 -12.80 3.94 -15.60
CA PRO A 135 -11.67 3.33 -16.29
C PRO A 135 -11.51 3.79 -17.74
N GLY A 136 -12.38 4.71 -18.22
CA GLY A 136 -12.42 5.23 -19.58
C GLY A 136 -13.72 5.96 -19.90
N THR A 137 -14.13 5.98 -21.17
CA THR A 137 -15.34 6.70 -21.61
C THR A 137 -16.66 5.97 -21.31
N THR A 138 -16.61 4.72 -20.86
CA THR A 138 -17.79 3.90 -20.60
C THR A 138 -18.29 4.10 -19.17
N GLU A 139 -19.47 4.71 -19.01
CA GLU A 139 -20.06 5.04 -17.70
C GLU A 139 -20.51 3.81 -16.89
N THR A 140 -20.69 2.65 -17.53
CA THR A 140 -21.26 1.45 -16.89
C THR A 140 -20.36 0.78 -15.85
N GLU A 141 -19.06 1.12 -15.82
CA GLU A 141 -18.07 0.53 -14.91
C GLU A 141 -17.47 1.54 -13.93
N MET A 142 -18.25 2.55 -13.52
CA MET A 142 -17.78 3.57 -12.58
C MET A 142 -17.85 3.12 -11.11
N LEU A 143 -16.79 3.42 -10.35
CA LEU A 143 -16.83 3.42 -8.89
C LEU A 143 -17.36 4.76 -8.41
N GLN A 144 -18.36 4.73 -7.54
CA GLN A 144 -18.98 5.92 -6.98
C GLN A 144 -18.95 5.90 -5.46
N GLY A 145 -18.75 7.07 -4.86
CA GLY A 145 -18.74 7.23 -3.43
C GLY A 145 -19.18 8.60 -2.98
N THR A 146 -19.34 8.71 -1.67
CA THR A 146 -19.66 9.95 -0.97
C THR A 146 -18.51 10.31 -0.06
N TRP A 147 -18.34 11.59 0.20
CA TRP A 147 -17.38 12.06 1.19
C TRP A 147 -17.94 13.26 1.94
N GLU A 148 -17.48 13.41 3.17
CA GLU A 148 -17.81 14.51 4.05
C GLU A 148 -16.52 15.03 4.69
N GLY A 149 -16.56 16.28 5.15
CA GLY A 149 -15.42 16.89 5.79
C GLY A 149 -15.81 17.93 6.81
N ARG A 150 -14.93 18.14 7.79
CA ARG A 150 -15.01 19.25 8.75
C ARG A 150 -13.74 20.08 8.68
N LEU A 151 -13.92 21.36 8.43
CA LEU A 151 -12.89 22.38 8.37
C LEU A 151 -12.77 23.08 9.74
N ALA A 152 -11.55 23.17 10.25
CA ALA A 152 -11.14 24.11 11.27
C ALA A 152 -10.00 24.99 10.72
N PRO A 153 -9.57 26.07 11.41
CA PRO A 153 -8.55 26.98 10.89
C PRO A 153 -7.24 26.31 10.44
N LYS A 154 -6.84 25.20 11.07
CA LYS A 154 -5.62 24.43 10.74
C LYS A 154 -5.85 22.92 10.62
N ASN A 155 -7.08 22.46 10.84
CA ASN A 155 -7.40 21.03 10.85
C ASN A 155 -8.42 20.72 9.75
N LEU A 156 -8.28 19.56 9.15
CA LEU A 156 -9.21 19.03 8.17
C LEU A 156 -9.43 17.56 8.48
N HIS A 157 -10.67 17.22 8.76
CA HIS A 157 -11.10 15.83 8.90
C HIS A 157 -11.93 15.51 7.66
N LEU A 158 -11.52 14.51 6.88
CA LEU A 158 -12.27 13.99 5.76
C LEU A 158 -12.66 12.55 6.05
N SER A 159 -13.88 12.18 5.71
CA SER A 159 -14.31 10.79 5.61
C SER A 159 -14.85 10.55 4.20
N ALA A 160 -14.50 9.41 3.61
CA ALA A 160 -14.93 9.00 2.29
C ALA A 160 -15.43 7.57 2.34
N LYS A 161 -16.44 7.26 1.54
CA LYS A 161 -17.05 5.93 1.47
C LYS A 161 -17.40 5.59 0.03
N VAL A 162 -16.87 4.49 -0.46
CA VAL A 162 -17.38 3.78 -1.64
C VAL A 162 -18.37 2.74 -1.13
N GLN A 163 -19.61 2.80 -1.62
CA GLN A 163 -20.64 1.83 -1.28
C GLN A 163 -20.30 0.46 -1.87
N ASP A 164 -21.00 -0.57 -1.44
CA ASP A 164 -20.73 -1.95 -1.83
C ASP A 164 -20.77 -2.10 -3.36
N ALA A 165 -19.61 -2.38 -3.96
CA ALA A 165 -19.44 -2.46 -5.40
C ALA A 165 -18.79 -3.79 -5.79
N PRO A 166 -19.14 -4.38 -6.95
CA PRO A 166 -18.52 -5.61 -7.42
C PRO A 166 -16.99 -5.49 -7.45
N ILE A 167 -16.27 -6.48 -6.93
CA ILE A 167 -14.80 -6.45 -6.90
C ILE A 167 -14.22 -6.33 -8.31
N ALA A 168 -14.83 -6.97 -9.31
CA ALA A 168 -14.48 -6.81 -10.72
C ALA A 168 -14.40 -5.34 -11.16
N ARG A 169 -15.32 -4.50 -10.68
CA ARG A 169 -15.35 -3.06 -11.00
C ARG A 169 -14.18 -2.30 -10.39
N TRP A 170 -13.76 -2.68 -9.18
CA TRP A 170 -12.55 -2.12 -8.58
C TRP A 170 -11.32 -2.41 -9.42
N TYR A 171 -11.20 -3.63 -9.95
CA TYR A 171 -10.10 -3.96 -10.86
C TYR A 171 -10.17 -3.20 -12.17
N ALA A 172 -11.37 -3.08 -12.77
CA ALA A 172 -11.55 -2.30 -13.99
C ALA A 172 -11.08 -0.86 -13.80
N VAL A 173 -11.41 -0.20 -12.68
CA VAL A 173 -10.99 1.19 -12.41
C VAL A 173 -9.50 1.33 -12.07
N LEU A 174 -8.94 0.41 -11.26
CA LEU A 174 -7.58 0.56 -10.76
C LEU A 174 -6.52 0.05 -11.73
N VAL A 175 -6.84 -1.01 -12.49
CA VAL A 175 -5.92 -1.73 -13.37
C VAL A 175 -6.64 -2.23 -14.65
N PRO A 176 -7.25 -1.33 -15.44
CA PRO A 176 -8.07 -1.72 -16.60
C PRO A 176 -7.30 -2.54 -17.65
N ALA A 177 -5.98 -2.34 -17.73
CA ALA A 177 -5.12 -3.00 -18.70
C ALA A 177 -4.67 -4.42 -18.28
N LEU A 178 -5.09 -4.90 -17.10
CA LEU A 178 -4.62 -6.18 -16.58
C LEU A 178 -5.15 -7.35 -17.46
N PRO A 179 -4.27 -8.16 -18.07
CA PRO A 179 -4.70 -9.21 -19.02
C PRO A 179 -5.62 -10.26 -18.41
N GLU A 180 -5.47 -10.54 -17.11
CA GLU A 180 -6.33 -11.46 -16.38
C GLU A 180 -7.81 -11.08 -16.41
N LEU A 181 -8.15 -9.80 -16.53
CA LEU A 181 -9.55 -9.34 -16.52
C LEU A 181 -10.35 -9.84 -17.72
N GLN A 182 -9.69 -10.25 -18.81
CA GLN A 182 -10.34 -10.81 -20.00
C GLN A 182 -10.86 -12.24 -19.80
N ARG A 183 -10.33 -12.96 -18.81
CA ARG A 183 -10.65 -14.38 -18.58
C ARG A 183 -11.12 -14.70 -17.17
N ALA A 184 -10.73 -13.89 -16.19
CA ALA A 184 -11.11 -14.07 -14.80
C ALA A 184 -12.59 -13.75 -14.59
N ARG A 185 -13.31 -14.64 -13.91
CA ARG A 185 -14.60 -14.33 -13.29
C ARG A 185 -14.34 -13.93 -11.85
N ILE A 186 -14.52 -12.65 -11.56
CA ILE A 186 -14.27 -12.08 -10.23
C ILE A 186 -15.62 -11.87 -9.55
N GLY A 187 -15.86 -12.63 -8.48
CA GLY A 187 -17.08 -12.55 -7.68
C GLY A 187 -16.87 -11.80 -6.35
N GLY A 188 -17.99 -11.45 -5.73
CA GLY A 188 -18.03 -10.73 -4.46
C GLY A 188 -18.09 -9.21 -4.61
N THR A 189 -18.20 -8.55 -3.46
CA THR A 189 -18.31 -7.10 -3.35
C THR A 189 -17.29 -6.55 -2.36
N LEU A 190 -16.91 -5.30 -2.58
CA LEU A 190 -16.01 -4.53 -1.74
C LEU A 190 -16.61 -3.15 -1.50
N ALA A 191 -16.81 -2.83 -0.23
CA ALA A 191 -17.04 -1.47 0.25
C ALA A 191 -15.76 -0.96 0.94
N VAL A 192 -15.44 0.32 0.76
CA VAL A 192 -14.27 0.93 1.40
C VAL A 192 -14.69 2.21 2.08
N SER A 193 -14.39 2.32 3.37
CA SER A 193 -14.43 3.61 4.08
C SER A 193 -13.01 4.08 4.37
N ALA A 194 -12.75 5.37 4.26
CA ALA A 194 -11.45 5.95 4.55
C ALA A 194 -11.61 7.25 5.33
N GLN A 195 -10.63 7.57 6.17
CA GLN A 195 -10.56 8.84 6.89
C GLN A 195 -9.16 9.44 6.75
N LEU A 196 -9.11 10.76 6.58
CA LEU A 196 -7.89 11.55 6.58
C LEU A 196 -8.02 12.66 7.63
N VAL A 197 -7.05 12.77 8.53
CA VAL A 197 -6.99 13.83 9.53
C VAL A 197 -5.69 14.61 9.35
N LEU A 198 -5.84 15.91 9.14
CA LEU A 198 -4.77 16.91 9.07
C LEU A 198 -4.82 17.81 10.30
N PRO A 199 -3.67 18.31 10.79
CA PRO A 199 -2.36 18.35 10.13
C PRO A 199 -1.49 17.09 10.27
N GLU A 200 -1.85 16.14 11.14
CA GLU A 200 -1.03 14.96 11.47
C GLU A 200 -0.84 13.98 10.30
N ALA A 201 -1.53 14.20 9.17
CA ALA A 201 -1.50 13.36 7.98
C ALA A 201 -1.81 11.88 8.26
N THR A 202 -2.68 11.65 9.25
CA THR A 202 -3.11 10.30 9.60
C THR A 202 -4.22 9.85 8.68
N PHE A 203 -4.05 8.66 8.12
CA PHE A 203 -4.95 8.01 7.18
C PHE A 203 -5.40 6.67 7.73
N SER A 204 -6.70 6.42 7.73
CA SER A 204 -7.24 5.10 8.00
C SER A 204 -8.12 4.63 6.86
N VAL A 205 -8.12 3.33 6.62
CA VAL A 205 -8.97 2.68 5.62
C VAL A 205 -9.61 1.46 6.27
N GLN A 206 -10.86 1.19 5.94
CA GLN A 206 -11.61 0.06 6.43
C GLN A 206 -12.32 -0.59 5.24
N PRO A 207 -11.74 -1.65 4.65
CA PRO A 207 -12.41 -2.43 3.63
C PRO A 207 -13.39 -3.41 4.29
N VAL A 208 -14.54 -3.61 3.65
CA VAL A 208 -15.50 -4.67 3.95
C VAL A 208 -15.67 -5.48 2.67
N ILE A 209 -15.21 -6.72 2.72
CA ILE A 209 -15.26 -7.65 1.58
C ILE A 209 -16.33 -8.70 1.85
N SER A 210 -17.25 -8.85 0.91
CA SER A 210 -18.23 -9.94 0.91
C SER A 210 -17.89 -10.91 -0.21
N GLN A 211 -17.50 -12.13 0.15
CA GLN A 211 -17.31 -13.26 -0.78
C GLN A 211 -16.39 -13.01 -1.99
N PHE A 212 -15.13 -12.61 -1.75
CA PHE A 212 -14.16 -12.48 -2.84
C PHE A 212 -13.78 -13.86 -3.41
N THR A 213 -14.13 -14.07 -4.67
CA THR A 213 -13.87 -15.30 -5.44
C THR A 213 -13.27 -14.95 -6.78
N VAL A 214 -12.41 -15.84 -7.30
CA VAL A 214 -11.79 -15.70 -8.62
C VAL A 214 -11.81 -17.07 -9.30
N GLU A 215 -12.20 -17.12 -10.57
CA GLU A 215 -12.16 -18.33 -11.39
C GLU A 215 -11.63 -18.00 -12.80
N GLY A 216 -11.02 -18.96 -13.49
CA GLY A 216 -10.59 -18.84 -14.89
C GLY A 216 -9.13 -18.41 -15.10
N LEU A 217 -8.32 -18.35 -14.04
CA LEU A 217 -6.88 -18.09 -14.16
C LEU A 217 -6.04 -19.37 -14.35
N GLY A 218 -6.60 -20.54 -14.07
CA GLY A 218 -5.98 -21.84 -14.37
C GLY A 218 -5.13 -22.41 -13.24
N THR A 219 -5.30 -21.94 -12.00
CA THR A 219 -4.49 -22.41 -10.86
C THR A 219 -4.75 -23.87 -10.50
N GLU A 220 -5.84 -24.49 -10.93
CA GLU A 220 -6.11 -25.92 -10.75
C GLU A 220 -5.01 -26.81 -11.33
N THR A 221 -4.34 -26.36 -12.39
CA THR A 221 -3.18 -27.05 -12.99
C THR A 221 -2.02 -27.20 -11.99
N MET A 222 -1.94 -26.33 -10.98
CA MET A 222 -0.88 -26.34 -9.98
C MET A 222 -1.05 -27.42 -8.91
N LEU A 223 -2.22 -28.09 -8.84
CA LEU A 223 -2.40 -29.29 -8.02
C LEU A 223 -1.32 -30.34 -8.34
N GLY A 224 -1.02 -30.54 -9.63
CA GLY A 224 0.00 -31.48 -10.11
C GLY A 224 1.39 -30.87 -10.33
N ALA A 225 1.58 -29.56 -10.12
CA ALA A 225 2.83 -28.88 -10.43
C ALA A 225 4.04 -29.45 -9.65
N ARG A 226 5.18 -29.51 -10.33
CA ARG A 226 6.46 -29.90 -9.74
C ARG A 226 7.39 -28.69 -9.71
N THR A 227 8.19 -28.59 -8.66
CA THR A 227 9.20 -27.52 -8.53
C THR A 227 10.39 -27.80 -9.45
N SER A 228 11.00 -26.74 -9.98
CA SER A 228 12.30 -26.77 -10.67
C SER A 228 13.48 -26.63 -9.69
N CYS A 229 13.22 -26.35 -8.41
CA CYS A 229 14.21 -26.17 -7.35
C CYS A 229 14.78 -27.50 -6.80
N GLY A 230 14.56 -28.61 -7.50
CA GLY A 230 15.03 -29.94 -7.10
C GLY A 230 13.94 -30.79 -6.42
N PRO A 231 14.33 -31.78 -5.60
CA PRO A 231 13.37 -32.67 -4.96
C PRO A 231 12.45 -31.94 -3.99
N SER A 232 11.14 -32.18 -4.09
CA SER A 232 10.17 -31.70 -3.10
C SER A 232 10.48 -32.26 -1.71
N ALA A 233 10.45 -31.40 -0.70
CA ALA A 233 10.66 -31.81 0.68
C ALA A 233 9.52 -32.72 1.17
N LYS A 234 8.32 -32.61 0.57
CA LYS A 234 7.05 -33.25 1.01
C LYS A 234 6.91 -33.20 2.54
N LEU A 235 6.97 -31.98 3.08
CA LEU A 235 6.85 -31.72 4.49
C LEU A 235 5.40 -31.87 4.93
N ALA A 236 5.19 -32.48 6.10
CA ALA A 236 3.91 -32.40 6.77
C ALA A 236 3.68 -30.96 7.27
N ASN A 237 2.43 -30.50 7.26
CA ASN A 237 2.05 -29.14 7.68
C ASN A 237 2.39 -28.85 9.14
N ASP A 238 2.56 -29.89 9.95
CA ASP A 238 2.91 -29.83 11.36
C ASP A 238 4.41 -30.06 11.63
N SER A 239 5.24 -30.19 10.57
CA SER A 239 6.69 -30.23 10.71
C SER A 239 7.24 -28.93 11.32
N TRP A 240 8.39 -29.01 11.99
CA TRP A 240 9.03 -27.83 12.59
C TRP A 240 9.26 -26.71 11.59
N LEU A 241 9.72 -27.05 10.37
CA LEU A 241 9.94 -26.05 9.33
C LEU A 241 8.63 -25.42 8.85
N ALA A 242 7.58 -26.21 8.60
CA ALA A 242 6.27 -25.67 8.22
C ALA A 242 5.72 -24.70 9.28
N ARG A 243 5.76 -25.10 10.55
CA ARG A 243 5.32 -24.25 11.68
C ARG A 243 6.15 -22.98 11.81
N ALA A 244 7.48 -23.07 11.66
CA ALA A 244 8.36 -21.92 11.74
C ALA A 244 8.14 -20.94 10.59
N VAL A 245 7.94 -21.44 9.37
CA VAL A 245 7.64 -20.60 8.19
C VAL A 245 6.30 -19.89 8.34
N ILE A 246 5.25 -20.62 8.76
CA ILE A 246 3.95 -20.00 9.09
C ILE A 246 4.12 -18.93 10.17
N ALA A 247 4.87 -19.22 11.24
CA ALA A 247 5.12 -18.25 12.31
C ALA A 247 5.87 -16.99 11.83
N ALA A 248 6.81 -17.17 10.90
CA ALA A 248 7.69 -16.11 10.40
C ALA A 248 7.01 -15.20 9.37
N GLU A 249 6.21 -15.79 8.49
CA GLU A 249 5.68 -15.13 7.28
C GLU A 249 4.17 -14.88 7.34
N ASP A 250 3.39 -15.74 8.02
CA ASP A 250 1.93 -15.70 7.95
C ASP A 250 1.25 -16.43 9.12
N GLN A 251 1.20 -15.80 10.29
CA GLN A 251 0.69 -16.44 11.52
C GLN A 251 -0.79 -16.84 11.46
N ARG A 252 -1.53 -16.25 10.52
CA ARG A 252 -2.96 -16.48 10.30
C ARG A 252 -3.21 -17.30 9.03
N PHE A 253 -2.18 -17.98 8.51
CA PHE A 253 -2.25 -18.75 7.26
C PHE A 253 -3.50 -19.60 7.12
N PHE A 254 -3.90 -20.35 8.16
CA PHE A 254 -5.07 -21.24 8.10
C PHE A 254 -6.43 -20.55 8.28
N THR A 255 -6.47 -19.26 8.60
CA THR A 255 -7.72 -18.55 8.95
C THR A 255 -8.21 -17.61 7.86
N HIS A 256 -7.36 -17.22 6.89
CA HIS A 256 -7.72 -16.28 5.83
C HIS A 256 -7.84 -16.97 4.46
N ALA A 257 -8.45 -16.32 3.48
CA ALA A 257 -8.68 -16.85 2.12
C ALA A 257 -7.65 -16.30 1.11
N GLY A 258 -6.36 -16.41 1.43
CA GLY A 258 -5.26 -15.87 0.59
C GLY A 258 -4.96 -14.38 0.77
N TYR A 259 -5.84 -13.63 1.44
CA TYR A 259 -5.63 -12.24 1.82
C TYR A 259 -5.98 -12.01 3.28
N ASP A 260 -5.13 -11.29 4.00
CA ASP A 260 -5.32 -11.03 5.42
C ASP A 260 -5.59 -9.55 5.66
N ILE A 261 -6.88 -9.20 5.79
CA ILE A 261 -7.32 -7.82 6.01
C ILE A 261 -6.76 -7.24 7.29
N THR A 262 -6.67 -8.04 8.36
CA THR A 262 -6.13 -7.57 9.63
C THR A 262 -4.64 -7.24 9.51
N GLU A 263 -3.85 -8.02 8.75
CA GLU A 263 -2.43 -7.70 8.50
C GLU A 263 -2.28 -6.49 7.57
N ILE A 264 -3.14 -6.37 6.56
CA ILE A 264 -3.13 -5.21 5.65
C ILE A 264 -3.37 -3.92 6.45
N LEU A 265 -4.40 -3.91 7.31
CA LEU A 265 -4.71 -2.74 8.14
C LEU A 265 -3.60 -2.44 9.15
N ALA A 266 -3.04 -3.46 9.80
CA ALA A 266 -1.93 -3.28 10.73
C ALA A 266 -0.65 -2.76 10.02
N SER A 267 -0.40 -3.20 8.79
CA SER A 267 0.70 -2.70 7.95
C SER A 267 0.50 -1.23 7.59
N ILE A 268 -0.71 -0.83 7.21
CA ILE A 268 -1.04 0.57 6.88
C ILE A 268 -0.86 1.47 8.11
N ASP A 269 -1.36 1.09 9.29
CA ASP A 269 -1.20 1.88 10.52
C ASP A 269 0.28 2.01 10.92
N ASN A 270 1.03 0.91 10.89
CA ASN A 270 2.45 0.91 11.26
C ASN A 270 3.30 1.78 10.32
N ASN A 271 3.02 1.73 9.01
CA ASN A 271 3.85 2.39 8.00
C ASN A 271 3.64 3.91 7.91
N GLN A 272 2.65 4.46 8.63
CA GLN A 272 2.42 5.90 8.74
C GLN A 272 3.22 6.55 9.88
N LYS A 273 3.69 5.76 10.85
CA LYS A 273 4.45 6.25 12.00
C LYS A 273 5.91 6.44 11.60
N GLU A 274 6.42 7.66 11.78
CA GLU A 274 7.84 7.95 11.55
C GLU A 274 8.74 7.08 12.44
N GLY A 275 9.91 6.69 11.92
CA GLY A 275 10.91 5.90 12.65
C GLY A 275 10.57 4.42 12.85
N GLN A 276 9.40 3.94 12.42
CA GLN A 276 9.03 2.53 12.51
C GLN A 276 9.60 1.70 11.35
N THR A 277 10.01 0.47 11.64
CA THR A 277 10.37 -0.50 10.60
C THR A 277 9.13 -0.83 9.77
N LYS A 278 9.23 -0.69 8.45
CA LYS A 278 8.12 -0.97 7.54
C LYS A 278 7.67 -2.43 7.68
N ARG A 279 6.37 -2.63 7.95
CA ARG A 279 5.73 -3.95 8.06
C ARG A 279 5.08 -4.30 6.73
N GLY A 280 5.32 -5.52 6.24
CA GLY A 280 4.59 -6.09 5.10
C GLY A 280 3.28 -6.75 5.54
N GLY A 281 2.27 -6.74 4.68
CA GLY A 281 0.97 -7.40 4.92
C GLY A 281 0.66 -8.51 3.91
N SER A 282 1.68 -9.19 3.37
CA SER A 282 1.48 -10.23 2.34
C SER A 282 1.38 -11.62 2.96
N THR A 283 0.44 -12.43 2.49
CA THR A 283 0.23 -13.82 2.93
C THR A 283 1.19 -14.79 2.23
N LEU A 284 1.34 -16.01 2.74
CA LEU A 284 2.13 -17.05 2.06
C LEU A 284 1.58 -17.37 0.67
N THR A 285 0.26 -17.36 0.50
CA THR A 285 -0.40 -17.59 -0.78
C THR A 285 -0.09 -16.49 -1.80
N GLN A 286 -0.10 -15.23 -1.35
CA GLN A 286 0.34 -14.09 -2.15
C GLN A 286 1.81 -14.19 -2.53
N GLN A 287 2.68 -14.57 -1.59
CA GLN A 287 4.09 -14.80 -1.89
C GLN A 287 4.27 -15.95 -2.90
N LEU A 288 3.46 -17.02 -2.82
CA LEU A 288 3.48 -18.10 -3.80
C LEU A 288 3.07 -17.63 -5.21
N ALA A 289 1.97 -16.88 -5.32
CA ALA A 289 1.53 -16.27 -6.58
C ALA A 289 2.61 -15.36 -7.17
N LYS A 290 3.31 -14.61 -6.33
CA LYS A 290 4.46 -13.81 -6.73
C LYS A 290 5.57 -14.66 -7.35
N LEU A 291 5.96 -15.73 -6.66
CA LEU A 291 7.05 -16.60 -7.07
C LEU A 291 6.77 -17.35 -8.37
N LEU A 292 5.55 -17.87 -8.53
CA LEU A 292 5.22 -18.77 -9.65
C LEU A 292 4.62 -18.07 -10.86
N VAL A 293 4.03 -16.90 -10.70
CA VAL A 293 3.19 -16.31 -11.75
C VAL A 293 3.56 -14.86 -12.06
N THR A 294 3.60 -13.99 -11.05
CA THR A 294 3.65 -12.54 -11.33
C THR A 294 5.05 -11.95 -11.38
N GLY A 295 6.07 -12.68 -10.94
CA GLY A 295 7.46 -12.21 -10.95
C GLY A 295 7.76 -11.13 -9.89
N SER A 296 8.85 -10.38 -10.10
CA SER A 296 9.45 -9.48 -9.10
C SER A 296 9.20 -7.98 -9.30
N ASP A 297 8.40 -7.59 -10.30
CA ASP A 297 8.14 -6.18 -10.59
C ASP A 297 7.53 -5.44 -9.38
N ARG A 298 7.76 -4.14 -9.25
CA ARG A 298 7.28 -3.36 -8.09
C ARG A 298 6.13 -2.44 -8.46
N THR A 299 5.10 -3.00 -9.10
CA THR A 299 3.93 -2.24 -9.60
C THR A 299 2.64 -2.63 -8.87
N ALA A 300 1.71 -1.67 -8.78
CA ALA A 300 0.37 -1.90 -8.24
C ALA A 300 -0.40 -2.95 -9.05
N GLU A 301 -0.24 -2.92 -10.37
CA GLU A 301 -0.79 -3.92 -11.29
C GLU A 301 -0.34 -5.33 -10.92
N ARG A 302 0.96 -5.56 -10.75
CA ARG A 302 1.48 -6.87 -10.34
C ARG A 302 0.93 -7.28 -8.98
N LYS A 303 0.82 -6.36 -8.01
CA LYS A 303 0.30 -6.68 -6.67
C LYS A 303 -1.18 -7.03 -6.68
N LEU A 304 -1.99 -6.37 -7.51
CA LEU A 304 -3.40 -6.70 -7.70
C LEU A 304 -3.57 -8.01 -8.49
N ARG A 305 -2.72 -8.25 -9.49
CA ARG A 305 -2.62 -9.54 -10.19
C ARG A 305 -2.31 -10.68 -9.23
N GLU A 306 -1.33 -10.49 -8.34
CA GLU A 306 -0.94 -11.44 -7.30
C GLU A 306 -2.12 -11.79 -6.39
N MET A 307 -2.95 -10.80 -6.04
CA MET A 307 -4.16 -11.00 -5.25
C MET A 307 -5.16 -11.92 -5.96
N LEU A 308 -5.41 -11.72 -7.26
CA LEU A 308 -6.33 -12.57 -8.02
C LEU A 308 -5.88 -14.04 -8.03
N TYR A 309 -4.60 -14.29 -8.30
CA TYR A 309 -4.05 -15.65 -8.25
C TYR A 309 -4.07 -16.23 -6.84
N ALA A 310 -3.79 -15.43 -5.81
CA ALA A 310 -3.83 -15.91 -4.43
C ALA A 310 -5.24 -16.38 -4.04
N VAL A 311 -6.28 -15.64 -4.42
CA VAL A 311 -7.67 -16.04 -4.16
C VAL A 311 -8.03 -17.32 -4.91
N GLU A 312 -7.72 -17.41 -6.21
CA GLU A 312 -8.04 -18.64 -6.96
C GLU A 312 -7.25 -19.85 -6.44
N MET A 313 -5.97 -19.70 -6.08
CA MET A 313 -5.16 -20.76 -5.46
C MET A 313 -5.80 -21.31 -4.18
N GLU A 314 -6.41 -20.45 -3.36
CA GLU A 314 -7.07 -20.89 -2.12
C GLU A 314 -8.33 -21.70 -2.41
N GLN A 315 -9.04 -21.35 -3.49
CA GLN A 315 -10.22 -22.07 -3.94
C GLN A 315 -9.86 -23.41 -4.59
N THR A 316 -8.74 -23.50 -5.32
CA THR A 316 -8.40 -24.67 -6.13
C THR A 316 -7.39 -25.64 -5.49
N LEU A 317 -6.45 -25.15 -4.68
CA LEU A 317 -5.33 -25.96 -4.17
C LEU A 317 -5.50 -26.40 -2.72
N GLY A 318 -6.09 -25.55 -1.88
CA GLY A 318 -6.15 -25.72 -0.44
C GLY A 318 -4.80 -25.48 0.28
N LYS A 319 -4.88 -25.19 1.58
CA LYS A 319 -3.76 -24.73 2.43
C LYS A 319 -2.54 -25.64 2.43
N ALA A 320 -2.75 -26.95 2.52
CA ALA A 320 -1.65 -27.92 2.55
C ALA A 320 -0.82 -27.86 1.28
N ARG A 321 -1.48 -27.78 0.11
CA ARG A 321 -0.81 -27.74 -1.18
C ARG A 321 -0.11 -26.41 -1.41
N ILE A 322 -0.75 -25.30 -1.04
CA ILE A 322 -0.15 -23.95 -1.09
C ILE A 322 1.15 -23.92 -0.27
N LEU A 323 1.11 -24.38 0.98
CA LEU A 323 2.29 -24.39 1.84
C LEU A 323 3.40 -25.27 1.27
N GLN A 324 3.06 -26.45 0.74
CA GLN A 324 4.03 -27.33 0.11
C GLN A 324 4.68 -26.66 -1.11
N LEU A 325 3.88 -26.10 -2.02
CA LEU A 325 4.39 -25.40 -3.20
C LEU A 325 5.27 -24.20 -2.81
N TYR A 326 4.89 -23.46 -1.77
CA TYR A 326 5.71 -22.38 -1.25
C TYR A 326 7.06 -22.91 -0.76
N LEU A 327 7.07 -23.90 0.13
CA LEU A 327 8.31 -24.47 0.68
C LEU A 327 9.19 -25.06 -0.42
N ASP A 328 8.60 -25.62 -1.48
CA ASP A 328 9.32 -26.21 -2.60
C ASP A 328 9.90 -25.18 -3.59
N ASN A 329 9.45 -23.91 -3.56
CA ASN A 329 9.89 -22.86 -4.50
C ASN A 329 10.48 -21.62 -3.84
N ALA A 330 10.32 -21.45 -2.53
CA ALA A 330 10.79 -20.26 -1.82
C ALA A 330 12.31 -20.09 -1.98
N PRO A 331 12.80 -18.85 -2.18
CA PRO A 331 14.22 -18.56 -2.21
C PRO A 331 14.78 -18.58 -0.79
N TRP A 332 15.92 -19.25 -0.61
CA TRP A 332 16.59 -19.36 0.69
C TRP A 332 17.96 -18.65 0.69
N GLY A 333 18.22 -17.76 -0.27
CA GLY A 333 19.46 -17.00 -0.37
C GLY A 333 20.45 -17.57 -1.38
N GLY A 334 21.25 -16.69 -2.00
CA GLY A 334 22.10 -17.04 -3.14
C GLY A 334 21.25 -17.54 -4.31
N THR A 335 21.67 -18.64 -4.92
CA THR A 335 20.93 -19.34 -5.99
C THR A 335 20.03 -20.46 -5.46
N LEU A 336 19.89 -20.62 -4.14
CA LEU A 336 19.10 -21.70 -3.56
C LEU A 336 17.63 -21.34 -3.52
N CYS A 337 16.82 -22.24 -4.05
CA CYS A 337 15.37 -22.26 -3.84
C CYS A 337 14.95 -23.66 -3.39
N GLY A 338 13.81 -23.75 -2.71
CA GLY A 338 13.29 -25.00 -2.17
C GLY A 338 13.90 -25.40 -0.81
N ALA A 339 13.03 -25.76 0.13
CA ALA A 339 13.38 -26.07 1.51
C ALA A 339 14.34 -27.27 1.63
N GLU A 340 14.17 -28.31 0.80
CA GLU A 340 15.05 -29.48 0.83
C GLU A 340 16.48 -29.13 0.41
N ALA A 341 16.64 -28.34 -0.65
CA ALA A 341 17.95 -27.89 -1.12
C ALA A 341 18.63 -27.02 -0.05
N ALA A 342 17.88 -26.08 0.55
CA ALA A 342 18.38 -25.23 1.63
C ALA A 342 18.82 -26.04 2.86
N ALA A 343 17.97 -26.97 3.33
CA ALA A 343 18.27 -27.81 4.49
C ALA A 343 19.54 -28.65 4.28
N ARG A 344 19.70 -29.25 3.08
CA ARG A 344 20.90 -30.01 2.73
C ARG A 344 22.12 -29.12 2.65
N ARG A 345 22.00 -27.92 2.08
CA ARG A 345 23.14 -27.02 1.89
C ARG A 345 23.64 -26.43 3.21
N TYR A 346 22.74 -26.03 4.10
CA TYR A 346 23.06 -25.30 5.33
C TYR A 346 23.29 -26.21 6.53
N PHE A 347 22.56 -27.32 6.63
CA PHE A 347 22.59 -28.19 7.82
C PHE A 347 22.99 -29.62 7.52
N LYS A 348 23.24 -29.98 6.25
CA LYS A 348 23.53 -31.35 5.81
C LYS A 348 22.46 -32.36 6.25
N ARG A 349 21.20 -31.90 6.34
CA ARG A 349 20.02 -32.68 6.74
C ARG A 349 18.92 -32.57 5.71
N SER A 350 18.02 -33.56 5.69
CA SER A 350 16.76 -33.41 4.97
C SER A 350 15.89 -32.38 5.69
N ALA A 351 15.09 -31.63 4.94
CA ALA A 351 14.14 -30.67 5.50
C ALA A 351 13.15 -31.34 6.46
N ARG A 352 12.84 -32.63 6.27
CA ARG A 352 11.93 -33.40 7.14
C ARG A 352 12.50 -33.69 8.52
N THR A 353 13.83 -33.70 8.65
CA THR A 353 14.54 -34.10 9.88
C THR A 353 15.36 -32.94 10.45
N LEU A 354 14.99 -31.71 10.12
CA LEU A 354 15.56 -30.52 10.73
C LEU A 354 15.23 -30.49 12.21
N GLU A 355 16.22 -30.08 13.01
CA GLU A 355 15.99 -29.77 14.41
C GLU A 355 15.14 -28.50 14.54
N PRO A 356 14.43 -28.33 15.65
CA PRO A 356 13.57 -27.16 15.85
C PRO A 356 14.31 -25.83 15.67
N ALA A 357 15.54 -25.71 16.19
CA ALA A 357 16.37 -24.52 16.00
C ALA A 357 16.79 -24.28 14.55
N GLN A 358 17.11 -25.34 13.79
CA GLN A 358 17.47 -25.23 12.37
C GLN A 358 16.27 -24.78 11.53
N ALA A 359 15.08 -25.30 11.85
CA ALA A 359 13.83 -24.87 11.23
C ALA A 359 13.52 -23.39 11.47
N VAL A 360 13.68 -22.92 12.72
CA VAL A 360 13.54 -21.50 13.08
C VAL A 360 14.57 -20.64 12.34
N TRP A 361 15.82 -21.08 12.28
CA TRP A 361 16.89 -20.37 11.57
C TRP A 361 16.57 -20.18 10.09
N LEU A 362 16.13 -21.25 9.42
CA LEU A 362 15.66 -21.17 8.03
C LEU A 362 14.50 -20.18 7.90
N ALA A 363 13.44 -20.34 8.69
CA ALA A 363 12.28 -19.48 8.59
C ALA A 363 12.60 -18.00 8.83
N ALA A 364 13.52 -17.69 9.75
CA ALA A 364 13.99 -16.32 10.00
C ALA A 364 14.65 -15.66 8.77
N MET A 365 15.23 -16.46 7.87
CA MET A 365 15.90 -16.00 6.66
C MET A 365 14.93 -15.48 5.58
N LEU A 366 13.70 -16.03 5.51
CA LEU A 366 12.78 -15.84 4.38
C LEU A 366 12.39 -14.39 4.08
N HIS A 367 12.33 -13.54 5.11
CA HIS A 367 11.91 -12.15 4.93
C HIS A 367 12.80 -11.35 3.95
N LYS A 368 14.11 -11.65 3.94
CA LYS A 368 15.12 -11.04 3.05
C LYS A 368 16.27 -12.03 2.77
N PRO A 369 16.03 -13.11 2.00
CA PRO A 369 16.92 -14.27 2.00
C PRO A 369 18.36 -13.94 1.63
N GLN A 370 18.55 -13.13 0.58
CA GLN A 370 19.88 -12.70 0.15
C GLN A 370 20.57 -11.81 1.19
N ALA A 371 19.87 -10.81 1.74
CA ALA A 371 20.48 -9.89 2.70
C ALA A 371 20.86 -10.61 4.01
N VAL A 372 20.01 -11.55 4.47
CA VAL A 372 20.26 -12.34 5.67
C VAL A 372 21.41 -13.33 5.44
N LEU A 373 21.50 -13.95 4.25
CA LEU A 373 22.65 -14.80 3.92
C LEU A 373 23.97 -14.01 3.94
N GLU A 374 23.99 -12.82 3.37
CA GLU A 374 25.18 -11.96 3.40
C GLU A 374 25.52 -11.49 4.82
N GLN A 375 24.51 -11.19 5.65
CA GLN A 375 24.72 -10.93 7.07
C GLN A 375 25.33 -12.14 7.78
N TRP A 376 24.79 -13.33 7.57
CA TRP A 376 25.33 -14.55 8.16
C TRP A 376 26.78 -14.80 7.77
N ARG A 377 27.16 -14.56 6.51
CA ARG A 377 28.54 -14.68 6.04
C ARG A 377 29.49 -13.68 6.68
N ARG A 378 29.05 -12.42 6.84
CA ARG A 378 29.88 -11.36 7.43
C ARG A 378 30.04 -11.52 8.94
N ASP A 379 28.94 -11.78 9.63
CA ASP A 379 28.86 -11.67 11.09
C ASP A 379 28.94 -13.04 11.79
N GLY A 380 28.90 -14.14 11.02
CA GLY A 380 28.86 -15.51 11.54
C GLY A 380 27.50 -15.91 12.14
N GLN A 381 26.51 -15.02 12.14
CA GLN A 381 25.16 -15.27 12.65
C GLN A 381 24.09 -14.45 11.91
N ILE A 382 22.83 -14.89 12.00
CA ILE A 382 21.68 -14.08 11.60
C ILE A 382 21.14 -13.29 12.81
N ASP A 383 20.20 -12.38 12.57
CA ASP A 383 19.56 -11.57 13.61
C ASP A 383 18.97 -12.44 14.75
N PRO A 384 19.54 -12.36 15.98
CA PRO A 384 19.10 -13.17 17.11
C PRO A 384 17.70 -12.76 17.60
N ASP A 385 17.31 -11.50 17.47
CA ASP A 385 15.99 -11.03 17.87
C ASP A 385 14.93 -11.57 16.91
N ARG A 386 15.24 -11.62 15.60
CA ARG A 386 14.37 -12.24 14.60
C ARG A 386 14.18 -13.74 14.87
N THR A 387 15.25 -14.49 15.11
CA THR A 387 15.14 -15.95 15.38
C THR A 387 14.37 -16.24 16.67
N LYS A 388 14.63 -15.48 17.73
CA LYS A 388 13.85 -15.55 18.97
C LYS A 388 12.37 -15.26 18.72
N TRP A 389 12.07 -14.19 18.00
CA TRP A 389 10.69 -13.82 17.66
C TRP A 389 9.97 -14.91 16.88
N VAL A 390 10.64 -15.55 15.90
CA VAL A 390 10.06 -16.68 15.15
C VAL A 390 9.80 -17.86 16.09
N ALA A 391 10.76 -18.22 16.95
CA ALA A 391 10.60 -19.31 17.92
C ALA A 391 9.42 -19.07 18.89
N ASP A 392 9.30 -17.84 19.42
CA ASP A 392 8.19 -17.42 20.28
C ASP A 392 6.85 -17.47 19.52
N SER A 393 6.88 -17.21 18.22
CA SER A 393 5.68 -17.19 17.38
C SER A 393 5.21 -18.57 16.91
N VAL A 394 6.02 -19.63 17.08
CA VAL A 394 5.62 -21.00 16.70
C VAL A 394 4.37 -21.44 17.48
N ARG A 395 3.34 -21.89 16.75
CA ARG A 395 2.06 -22.35 17.32
C ARG A 395 1.92 -23.87 17.31
N GLY A 396 1.00 -24.37 18.14
CA GLY A 396 0.63 -25.78 18.26
C GLY A 396 1.72 -26.67 18.87
N ILE A 397 2.54 -26.10 19.77
CA ILE A 397 3.56 -26.82 20.55
C ILE A 397 3.25 -26.65 22.04
N SER A 398 3.64 -27.63 22.85
CA SER A 398 3.52 -27.57 24.31
C SER A 398 4.46 -26.53 24.92
N ARG A 399 4.19 -26.13 26.17
CA ARG A 399 5.06 -25.22 26.93
C ARG A 399 6.49 -25.75 27.03
N ASN A 400 6.67 -27.03 27.36
CA ASN A 400 7.98 -27.66 27.48
C ASN A 400 8.74 -27.65 26.14
N GLN A 401 8.04 -27.91 25.03
CA GLN A 401 8.63 -27.82 23.68
C GLN A 401 9.05 -26.38 23.35
N ARG A 402 8.28 -25.38 23.77
CA ARG A 402 8.63 -23.96 23.58
C ARG A 402 9.87 -23.58 24.37
N GLU A 403 9.94 -23.95 25.66
CA GLU A 403 11.11 -23.68 26.50
C GLU A 403 12.37 -24.35 25.93
N ALA A 404 12.25 -25.61 25.50
CA ALA A 404 13.34 -26.32 24.83
C ALA A 404 13.75 -25.66 23.50
N LEU A 405 12.78 -25.24 22.68
CA LEU A 405 13.03 -24.55 21.42
C LEU A 405 13.81 -23.24 21.65
N LEU A 406 13.34 -22.39 22.55
CA LEU A 406 13.99 -21.11 22.85
C LEU A 406 15.42 -21.30 23.36
N LYS A 407 15.64 -22.29 24.25
CA LYS A 407 16.98 -22.65 24.71
C LYS A 407 17.87 -23.12 23.55
N SER A 408 17.33 -23.94 22.65
CA SER A 408 18.08 -24.45 21.49
C SER A 408 18.42 -23.35 20.48
N VAL A 409 17.51 -22.40 20.24
CA VAL A 409 17.73 -21.27 19.33
C VAL A 409 18.78 -20.33 19.90
N ALA A 410 18.73 -20.02 21.20
CA ALA A 410 19.73 -19.17 21.86
C ALA A 410 21.14 -19.79 21.86
N ALA A 411 21.24 -21.12 21.89
CA ALA A 411 22.52 -21.84 21.85
C ALA A 411 23.00 -22.16 20.42
N ALA A 412 22.15 -21.99 19.40
CA ALA A 412 22.44 -22.41 18.05
C ALA A 412 23.56 -21.56 17.43
N LYS A 413 24.59 -22.24 16.91
CA LYS A 413 25.64 -21.63 16.08
C LYS A 413 25.79 -22.48 14.82
N TYR A 414 25.61 -21.85 13.67
CA TYR A 414 25.73 -22.52 12.38
C TYR A 414 26.76 -21.79 11.53
N ILE A 415 27.56 -22.57 10.80
CA ILE A 415 28.60 -22.04 9.92
C ILE A 415 27.94 -21.56 8.64
N ALA A 416 28.18 -20.31 8.27
CA ALA A 416 27.68 -19.76 7.02
C ALA A 416 28.24 -20.55 5.83
N PRO A 417 27.42 -20.84 4.81
CA PRO A 417 27.91 -21.46 3.59
C PRO A 417 28.89 -20.51 2.88
N GLU A 418 30.04 -21.03 2.45
CA GLU A 418 30.98 -20.27 1.60
C GLU A 418 30.26 -19.63 0.40
N ALA A 419 30.72 -18.46 -0.02
CA ALA A 419 30.31 -17.91 -1.31
C ALA A 419 30.74 -18.91 -2.36
N ASN A 420 29.83 -19.37 -3.22
CA ASN A 420 30.23 -20.23 -4.34
C ASN A 420 31.24 -19.43 -5.16
N THR A 421 32.52 -19.83 -5.15
CA THR A 421 33.41 -19.63 -6.28
C THR A 421 32.78 -20.44 -7.41
N GLN A 422 32.10 -19.75 -8.33
CA GLN A 422 31.76 -20.33 -9.63
C GLN A 422 33.03 -20.61 -10.41
#